data_AF-A0A431J155-F1
#
_entry.id   AF-A0A431J155-F1
#
_cell.length_a   1.000
_cell.length_b   1.000
_cell.length_c   1.000
_cell.angle_alpha   90.00
_cell.angle_beta   90.00
_cell.angle_gamma   90.00
#
_symmetry.space_group_name_H-M   'P 1'
#
loop_
_entity.id
_entity.type
_entity.pdbx_description
1 polymer ?
#
loop_
_entity_poly.entity_id
_entity_poly.type
_entity_poly.pdbx_seq_one_letter_code
_entity_poly.pdbx_strand_id
1 'polypeptide(L)'
;MKKFTLITLLSLATIGIANAAETTTPPSPPQIPAACKPILEHMMSSHKQIEAAVKANNPTLVGNLVIAEHNYMESAIAQNPECKPQHRMPPMPQQ
;
A
#
# COMPACT_ATOMS: atom_id res chain seq x y z
N MET A 1 -13.97 -46.10 -61.19
CA MET A 1 -13.20 -46.63 -60.04
C MET A 1 -12.11 -45.64 -59.66
N LYS A 2 -12.20 -45.02 -58.47
CA LYS A 2 -11.12 -44.64 -57.53
C LYS A 2 -11.60 -43.46 -56.67
N LYS A 3 -11.95 -43.78 -55.42
CA LYS A 3 -11.92 -42.83 -54.31
C LYS A 3 -10.45 -42.57 -54.01
N PHE A 4 -10.02 -41.34 -53.76
CA PHE A 4 -8.95 -41.07 -52.80
C PHE A 4 -9.01 -39.61 -52.32
N THR A 5 -9.10 -39.52 -51.01
CA THR A 5 -9.15 -38.37 -50.12
C THR A 5 -7.96 -37.43 -50.34
N LEU A 6 -8.18 -36.11 -50.36
CA LEU A 6 -7.13 -35.15 -50.02
C LEU A 6 -7.70 -34.08 -49.10
N ILE A 7 -7.52 -34.33 -47.80
CA ILE A 7 -7.63 -33.34 -46.74
C ILE A 7 -6.45 -32.39 -46.93
N THR A 8 -6.73 -31.13 -47.25
CA THR A 8 -5.77 -30.05 -47.02
C THR A 8 -6.44 -29.05 -46.09
N LEU A 9 -6.21 -29.28 -44.79
CA LEU A 9 -6.44 -28.32 -43.73
C LEU A 9 -5.65 -27.04 -44.06
N LEU A 10 -6.32 -26.04 -44.62
CA LEU A 10 -5.86 -24.66 -44.48
C LEU A 10 -6.13 -24.26 -43.03
N SER A 11 -5.24 -24.65 -42.13
CA SER A 11 -5.08 -23.96 -40.86
C SER A 11 -4.65 -22.54 -41.22
N LEU A 12 -5.61 -21.61 -41.18
CA LEU A 12 -5.30 -20.20 -41.06
C LEU A 12 -4.41 -20.07 -39.82
N ALA A 13 -3.10 -19.95 -40.04
CA ALA A 13 -2.24 -19.33 -39.05
C ALA A 13 -2.68 -17.88 -39.01
N THR A 14 -3.70 -17.58 -38.19
CA THR A 14 -3.83 -16.25 -37.65
C THR A 14 -2.52 -16.00 -36.93
N ILE A 15 -1.66 -15.19 -37.56
CA ILE A 15 -0.59 -14.49 -36.86
C ILE A 15 -1.33 -13.49 -35.96
N GLY A 16 -1.99 -14.02 -34.93
CA GLY A 16 -2.30 -13.28 -33.75
C GLY A 16 -0.95 -12.91 -33.22
N ILE A 17 -0.61 -11.63 -33.38
CA ILE A 17 0.39 -10.98 -32.57
C ILE A 17 -0.05 -11.29 -31.15
N ALA A 18 0.54 -12.33 -30.57
CA ALA A 18 0.52 -12.52 -29.14
C ALA A 18 1.29 -11.31 -28.64
N ASN A 19 0.57 -10.21 -28.44
CA ASN A 19 0.91 -9.31 -27.37
C ASN A 19 0.97 -10.23 -26.16
N ALA A 20 2.19 -10.63 -25.80
CA ALA A 20 2.49 -10.94 -24.42
C ALA A 20 2.06 -9.67 -23.69
N ALA A 21 0.78 -9.62 -23.31
CA ALA A 21 0.36 -8.92 -22.14
C ALA A 21 1.22 -9.58 -21.07
N GLU A 22 2.41 -9.04 -20.85
CA GLU A 22 3.10 -9.18 -19.60
C GLU A 22 2.05 -8.72 -18.60
N THR A 23 1.36 -9.70 -18.04
CA THR A 23 0.55 -9.56 -16.86
C THR A 23 1.56 -9.16 -15.79
N THR A 24 1.93 -7.89 -15.81
CA THR A 24 2.65 -7.23 -14.74
C THR A 24 1.66 -7.32 -13.59
N THR A 25 1.83 -8.39 -12.83
CA THR A 25 1.07 -8.58 -11.60
C THR A 25 1.39 -7.31 -10.81
N PRO A 26 0.38 -6.51 -10.44
CA PRO A 26 0.67 -5.29 -9.69
C PRO A 26 1.53 -5.70 -8.48
N PRO A 27 2.62 -4.97 -8.19
CA PRO A 27 3.48 -5.31 -7.07
C PRO A 27 2.60 -5.46 -5.84
N SER A 28 2.77 -6.56 -5.10
CA SER A 28 2.03 -6.76 -3.86
C SER A 28 2.23 -5.54 -2.97
N PRO A 29 1.16 -5.02 -2.32
CA PRO A 29 1.32 -3.91 -1.40
C PRO A 29 2.43 -4.21 -0.39
N PRO A 30 3.24 -3.22 0.00
CA PRO A 30 4.27 -3.42 1.01
C PRO A 30 3.66 -4.12 2.22
N GLN A 31 4.14 -5.32 2.52
CA GLN A 31 3.64 -6.08 3.65
C GLN A 31 4.20 -5.45 4.92
N ILE A 32 3.33 -4.84 5.71
CA ILE A 32 3.69 -4.34 7.04
C ILE A 32 4.06 -5.57 7.90
N PRO A 33 5.25 -5.60 8.53
CA PRO A 33 5.60 -6.69 9.43
C PRO A 33 4.52 -6.87 10.50
N ALA A 34 4.19 -8.12 10.84
CA ALA A 34 3.13 -8.40 11.82
C ALA A 34 3.38 -7.73 13.17
N ALA A 35 4.65 -7.55 13.56
CA ALA A 35 5.09 -6.82 14.74
C ALA A 35 4.64 -5.34 14.75
N CYS A 36 4.44 -4.74 13.58
CA CYS A 36 4.04 -3.34 13.44
C CYS A 36 2.52 -3.13 13.45
N LYS A 37 1.72 -4.21 13.43
CA LYS A 37 0.26 -4.12 13.51
C LYS A 37 -0.24 -3.35 14.75
N PRO A 38 0.22 -3.63 15.99
CA PRO A 38 -0.22 -2.85 17.16
C PRO A 38 0.17 -1.37 17.07
N ILE A 39 1.32 -1.07 16.46
CA ILE A 39 1.77 0.30 16.23
C ILE A 39 0.81 1.03 15.27
N LEU A 40 0.42 0.36 14.18
CA LEU A 40 -0.55 0.90 13.22
C LEU A 40 -1.92 1.11 13.86
N GLU A 41 -2.40 0.17 14.67
CA GLU A 41 -3.67 0.29 15.40
C GLU A 41 -3.66 1.48 16.36
N HIS A 42 -2.56 1.70 17.07
CA HIS A 42 -2.39 2.87 17.93
C HIS A 42 -2.45 4.17 17.11
N MET A 43 -1.69 4.26 16.01
CA MET A 43 -1.66 5.43 15.14
C MET A 43 -3.06 5.78 14.60
N MET A 44 -3.82 4.76 14.17
CA MET A 44 -5.20 4.95 13.70
C MET A 44 -6.15 5.41 14.81
N SER A 45 -5.97 4.93 16.03
CA SER A 45 -6.74 5.38 17.20
C SER A 45 -6.41 6.83 17.55
N SER A 46 -5.13 7.17 17.58
CA SER A 46 -4.61 8.51 17.85
C SER A 46 -5.10 9.53 16.82
N HIS A 47 -5.07 9.16 15.53
CA HIS A 47 -5.61 9.98 14.45
C HIS A 47 -7.07 10.37 14.70
N LYS A 48 -7.93 9.42 15.10
CA LYS A 48 -9.35 9.71 15.40
C LYS A 48 -9.52 10.67 16.57
N GLN A 49 -8.68 10.55 17.60
CA GLN A 49 -8.72 11.46 18.76
C GLN A 49 -8.28 12.87 18.38
N ILE A 50 -7.20 12.99 17.59
CA ILE A 50 -6.71 14.27 17.07
C ILE A 50 -7.75 14.90 16.15
N GLU A 51 -8.34 14.13 15.23
CA GLU A 51 -9.40 14.61 14.33
C GLU A 51 -10.61 15.13 15.13
N ALA A 52 -11.03 14.41 16.17
CA ALA A 52 -12.11 14.86 17.06
C ALA A 52 -11.74 16.17 17.80
N ALA A 53 -10.50 16.31 18.28
CA ALA A 53 -10.03 17.52 18.94
C ALA A 53 -9.93 18.71 17.97
N VAL A 54 -9.53 18.49 16.72
CA VAL A 54 -9.55 19.50 15.64
C VAL A 54 -10.98 19.94 15.35
N LYS A 55 -11.92 19.01 15.19
CA LYS A 55 -13.35 19.33 14.96
C LYS A 55 -13.97 20.09 16.12
N ALA A 56 -13.50 19.83 17.35
CA ALA A 56 -13.91 20.56 18.55
C ALA A 56 -13.21 21.93 18.71
N ASN A 57 -12.34 22.32 17.78
CA ASN A 57 -11.52 23.54 17.84
C ASN A 57 -10.77 23.69 19.18
N ASN A 58 -10.17 22.60 19.67
CA ASN A 58 -9.44 22.57 20.94
C ASN A 58 -7.93 22.42 20.69
N PRO A 59 -7.20 23.53 20.43
CA PRO A 59 -5.79 23.48 20.06
C PRO A 59 -4.90 22.92 21.17
N THR A 60 -5.25 23.15 22.44
CA THR A 60 -4.52 22.59 23.58
C THR A 60 -4.60 21.07 23.59
N LEU A 61 -5.79 20.51 23.36
CA LEU A 61 -5.96 19.06 23.29
C LEU A 61 -5.27 18.46 22.07
N VAL A 62 -5.34 19.12 20.91
CA VAL A 62 -4.59 18.69 19.70
C VAL A 62 -3.10 18.63 20.00
N GLY A 63 -2.52 19.67 20.61
CA GLY A 63 -1.11 19.71 20.98
C GLY A 63 -0.73 18.56 21.93
N ASN A 64 -1.52 18.34 22.98
CA ASN A 64 -1.27 17.27 23.94
C ASN A 64 -1.32 15.87 23.30
N LEU A 65 -2.29 15.62 22.41
CA LEU A 65 -2.44 14.34 21.73
C LEU A 65 -1.28 14.08 20.75
N VAL A 66 -0.86 15.10 20.00
CA VAL A 66 0.27 14.98 19.05
C VAL A 66 1.59 14.71 19.79
N ILE A 67 1.83 15.36 20.93
CA ILE A 67 3.02 15.11 21.76
C ILE A 67 2.99 13.68 22.31
N ALA A 68 1.84 13.23 22.80
CA ALA A 68 1.69 11.86 23.29
C ALA A 68 1.96 10.82 22.20
N GLU A 69 1.41 11.03 20.99
CA GLU A 69 1.65 10.19 19.83
C GLU A 69 3.13 10.16 19.44
N HIS A 70 3.79 11.32 19.40
CA HIS A 70 5.21 11.41 19.06
C HIS A 70 6.06 10.61 20.04
N ASN A 71 5.85 10.77 21.34
CA ASN A 71 6.59 10.04 22.37
C ASN A 71 6.35 8.53 22.28
N TYR A 72 5.10 8.11 22.01
CA TYR A 72 4.79 6.71 21.77
C TYR A 72 5.55 6.19 20.53
N MET A 73 5.52 6.91 19.40
CA MET A 73 6.21 6.52 18.17
C MET A 73 7.72 6.40 18.33
N GLU A 74 8.36 7.35 18.99
CA GLU A 74 9.80 7.27 19.29
C GLU A 74 10.12 5.99 20.07
N SER A 75 9.34 5.70 21.12
CA SER A 75 9.54 4.49 21.94
C SER A 75 9.23 3.19 21.18
N ALA A 76 8.18 3.18 20.37
CA ALA A 76 7.72 2.02 19.64
C ALA A 76 8.68 1.64 18.51
N ILE A 77 9.22 2.64 17.79
CA ILE A 77 10.24 2.43 16.75
C ILE A 77 11.58 2.03 17.37
N ALA A 78 11.96 2.59 18.53
CA ALA A 78 13.16 2.16 19.23
C ALA A 78 13.11 0.67 19.62
N GLN A 79 11.92 0.18 19.97
CA GLN A 79 11.69 -1.24 20.30
C GLN A 79 11.46 -2.13 19.07
N ASN A 80 10.96 -1.57 17.96
CA ASN A 80 10.64 -2.29 16.73
C ASN A 80 11.20 -1.52 15.51
N PRO A 81 12.53 -1.54 15.28
CA PRO A 81 13.17 -0.74 14.24
C PRO A 81 12.68 -1.05 12.81
N GLU A 82 12.21 -2.27 12.57
CA GLU A 82 11.61 -2.72 11.31
C GLU A 82 10.29 -2.00 10.97
N CYS A 83 9.66 -1.39 11.98
CA CYS A 83 8.42 -0.62 11.82
C CYS A 83 8.66 0.84 11.46
N LYS A 84 9.92 1.26 11.33
CA LYS A 84 10.25 2.61 10.89
C LYS A 84 9.70 2.86 9.48
N PRO A 85 8.93 3.95 9.26
CA PRO A 85 8.42 4.27 7.94
C PRO A 85 9.57 4.35 6.91
N GLN A 86 9.49 3.51 5.88
CA GLN A 86 10.47 3.43 4.79
C GLN A 86 10.40 4.65 3.86
N HIS A 87 9.26 5.33 3.82
CA HIS A 87 9.05 6.50 2.99
C HIS A 87 9.13 7.76 3.85
N ARG A 88 10.17 8.56 3.62
CA ARG A 88 10.14 9.97 4.02
C ARG A 88 8.97 10.60 3.28
N MET A 89 8.01 11.15 4.01
CA MET A 89 6.99 11.99 3.40
C MET A 89 7.71 13.11 2.62
N PRO A 90 7.29 13.41 1.38
CA PRO A 90 7.82 14.56 0.68
C PRO A 90 7.64 15.80 1.57
N PRO A 91 8.60 16.75 1.57
CA PRO A 91 8.49 17.95 2.38
C PRO A 91 7.16 18.64 2.08
N MET A 92 6.47 19.10 3.12
CA MET A 92 5.25 19.88 2.92
C MET A 92 5.56 21.09 2.02
N PRO A 93 4.71 21.41 1.04
CA PRO A 93 4.83 22.64 0.29
C PRO A 93 4.91 23.81 1.28
N GLN A 94 5.91 24.68 1.14
CA GLN A 94 5.92 25.93 1.88
C GLN A 94 4.72 26.76 1.42
N GLN A 95 3.91 27.24 2.37
CA GLN A 95 2.80 28.15 2.11
C GLN A 95 3.27 29.58 1.87
#